data_AF-A0A9W4TBB6-F1
#
_entry.id   AF-A0A9W4TBB6-F1
#
_cell.length_a   1.000
_cell.length_b   1.000
_cell.length_c   1.000
_cell.angle_alpha   90.00
_cell.angle_beta   90.00
_cell.angle_gamma   90.00
#
_symmetry.space_group_name_H-M   'P 1'
#
loop_
_entity.id
_entity.type
_entity.pdbx_description
1 polymer ?
#
loop_
_entity_poly.entity_id
_entity_poly.type
_entity_poly.pdbx_seq_one_letter_code
_entity_poly.pdbx_strand_id
1 'polypeptide(L)'
;HHDNPQALRLFGMELAPAATCMAPGITGGGSGRPNPSPCLVHFSCLVPKGVVFAYLRAGNDAVVKTIQFEGPTNNDIPLIRLAWGRSGDKGDTCNIGIISREQKYYPLLKKTLTEKEVKYYMTHLCKGIVKRYELPGCNGLNF
;
A
#
# COMPACT_ATOMS: atom_id res chain seq x y z
N HIS A 1 9.97 -23.76 -21.30
CA HIS A 1 8.98 -24.81 -21.64
C HIS A 1 8.52 -25.40 -20.32
N HIS A 2 7.22 -25.41 -20.02
CA HIS A 2 6.70 -25.91 -18.74
C HIS A 2 5.59 -26.93 -19.05
N ASP A 3 5.72 -28.14 -18.52
CA ASP A 3 4.95 -29.28 -19.02
C ASP A 3 3.63 -29.51 -18.28
N ASN A 4 3.33 -28.71 -17.25
CA ASN A 4 2.07 -28.78 -16.53
C ASN A 4 1.03 -27.80 -17.11
N PRO A 5 -0.01 -28.29 -17.81
CA PRO A 5 -1.03 -27.44 -18.44
C PRO A 5 -1.92 -26.70 -17.45
N GLN A 6 -2.09 -27.20 -16.21
CA GLN A 6 -2.87 -26.50 -15.18
C GLN A 6 -2.14 -25.24 -14.68
N ALA A 7 -0.81 -25.33 -14.52
CA ALA A 7 0.02 -24.20 -14.12
C ALA A 7 0.06 -23.12 -15.21
N LEU A 8 0.15 -23.51 -16.48
CA LEU A 8 0.10 -22.59 -17.62
C LEU A 8 -1.25 -21.88 -17.72
N ARG A 9 -2.34 -22.57 -17.41
CA ARG A 9 -3.69 -21.99 -17.39
C ARG A 9 -3.85 -20.96 -16.27
N LEU A 10 -3.34 -21.26 -15.07
CA LEU A 10 -3.36 -20.33 -13.94
C LEU A 10 -2.55 -19.06 -14.25
N PHE A 11 -1.33 -19.23 -14.78
CA PHE A 11 -0.48 -18.11 -15.21
C PHE A 11 -1.15 -17.27 -16.31
N GLY A 12 -1.78 -17.91 -17.30
CA GLY A 12 -2.54 -17.21 -18.34
C GLY A 12 -3.73 -16.41 -17.79
N MET A 13 -4.37 -16.90 -16.73
CA MET A 13 -5.45 -16.18 -16.05
C MET A 13 -4.95 -14.95 -15.26
N GLU A 14 -3.70 -14.93 -14.80
CA GLU A 14 -3.08 -13.76 -14.15
C GLU A 14 -2.55 -12.73 -15.17
N LEU A 15 -2.17 -13.16 -16.37
CA LEU A 15 -1.69 -12.29 -17.44
C LEU A 15 -2.81 -11.43 -18.05
N ALA A 16 -4.04 -11.95 -18.11
CA ALA A 16 -5.17 -11.25 -18.72
C ALA A 16 -5.60 -9.96 -17.95
N PRO A 17 -5.68 -9.95 -16.60
CA PRO A 17 -5.86 -8.71 -15.83
C PRO A 17 -4.70 -7.73 -15.99
N ALA A 18 -3.46 -8.21 -16.14
CA ALA A 18 -2.30 -7.34 -16.36
C ALA A 18 -2.42 -6.54 -17.66
N ALA A 19 -3.01 -7.11 -18.71
CA ALA A 19 -3.31 -6.41 -19.96
C ALA A 19 -4.37 -5.29 -19.80
N THR A 20 -5.26 -5.38 -18.81
CA THR A 20 -6.27 -4.34 -18.53
C THR A 20 -5.74 -3.19 -17.67
N CYS A 21 -4.64 -3.41 -16.94
CA CYS A 21 -4.03 -2.39 -16.06
C CYS A 21 -2.90 -1.60 -16.74
N MET A 22 -2.48 -1.99 -17.95
CA MET A 22 -1.39 -1.37 -18.70
C MET A 22 -1.99 -0.65 -19.92
N ALA A 23 -2.13 0.68 -19.82
CA ALA A 23 -2.71 1.61 -20.81
C ALA A 23 -4.26 1.62 -20.93
N PRO A 24 -4.91 2.76 -20.61
CA PRO A 24 -6.32 2.98 -20.94
C PRO A 24 -6.52 2.92 -22.46
N GLY A 25 -7.45 2.08 -22.95
CA GLY A 25 -7.87 2.08 -24.36
C GLY A 25 -7.53 0.86 -25.21
N ILE A 26 -7.03 -0.26 -24.65
CA ILE A 26 -6.97 -1.53 -25.40
C ILE A 26 -8.39 -2.11 -25.53
N THR A 27 -9.03 -1.86 -26.67
CA THR A 27 -10.23 -2.55 -27.14
C THR A 27 -9.86 -3.52 -28.25
N GLY A 28 -9.25 -4.65 -27.89
CA GLY A 28 -8.93 -5.71 -28.84
C GLY A 28 -7.62 -6.42 -28.50
N GLY A 29 -7.72 -7.66 -28.06
CA GLY A 29 -6.57 -8.51 -27.69
C GLY A 29 -6.93 -9.68 -26.76
N GLY A 30 -8.10 -9.65 -26.12
CA GLY A 30 -8.62 -10.77 -25.33
C GLY A 30 -9.40 -11.75 -26.20
N SER A 31 -8.72 -12.75 -26.77
CA SER A 31 -9.34 -13.84 -27.51
C SER A 31 -10.40 -14.60 -26.69
N GLY A 32 -11.63 -14.69 -27.21
CA GLY A 32 -12.56 -15.79 -26.89
C GLY A 32 -13.61 -15.55 -25.81
N ARG A 33 -14.64 -16.42 -25.87
CA ARG A 33 -15.81 -16.49 -24.96
C ARG A 33 -15.40 -16.33 -23.49
N PRO A 34 -16.10 -15.52 -22.69
CA PRO A 34 -15.83 -15.39 -21.26
C PRO A 34 -15.81 -16.77 -20.60
N ASN A 35 -14.65 -17.17 -20.06
CA ASN A 35 -14.54 -18.37 -19.23
C ASN A 35 -14.79 -17.96 -17.77
N PRO A 36 -15.47 -18.79 -16.96
CA PRO A 36 -15.61 -18.53 -15.53
C PRO A 36 -14.24 -18.32 -14.90
N SER A 37 -13.99 -17.12 -14.39
CA SER A 37 -12.84 -16.78 -13.55
C SER A 37 -13.29 -16.71 -12.09
N PRO A 38 -12.44 -17.09 -11.13
CA PRO A 38 -12.74 -16.91 -9.72
C PRO A 38 -13.05 -15.43 -9.44
N CYS A 39 -14.20 -15.18 -8.81
CA CYS A 39 -14.49 -13.86 -8.27
C CYS A 39 -13.64 -13.68 -7.00
N LEU A 40 -12.50 -13.01 -7.14
CA LEU A 40 -11.66 -12.63 -6.00
C LEU A 40 -12.37 -11.52 -5.22
N VAL A 41 -13.03 -11.89 -4.14
CA VAL A 41 -13.64 -10.94 -3.20
C VAL A 41 -12.61 -10.61 -2.12
N HIS A 42 -12.16 -9.36 -2.09
CA HIS A 42 -11.22 -8.90 -1.08
C HIS A 42 -11.96 -8.52 0.21
N PHE A 43 -11.76 -9.31 1.27
CA PHE A 43 -12.19 -8.96 2.62
C PHE A 43 -11.01 -8.31 3.36
N SER A 44 -11.06 -6.99 3.52
CA SER A 44 -10.05 -6.26 4.28
C SER A 44 -10.43 -6.22 5.76
N CYS A 45 -9.51 -6.64 6.63
CA CYS A 45 -9.67 -6.55 8.09
C CYS A 45 -8.35 -6.06 8.73
N LEU A 46 -8.45 -5.48 9.93
CA LEU A 46 -7.29 -5.09 10.72
C LEU A 46 -6.83 -6.30 11.53
N VAL A 47 -5.64 -6.80 11.22
CA VAL A 47 -4.99 -7.87 12.00
C VAL A 47 -3.93 -7.25 12.90
N PRO A 48 -3.99 -7.45 14.23
CA PRO A 48 -2.94 -6.99 15.14
C PRO A 48 -1.57 -7.55 14.73
N LYS A 49 -0.54 -6.71 14.66
CA LYS A 49 0.80 -7.17 14.26
C LYS A 49 1.38 -8.27 15.16
N GLY A 50 1.02 -8.26 16.46
CA GLY A 50 1.46 -9.27 17.42
C GLY A 50 0.96 -10.69 17.15
N VAL A 51 -0.07 -10.86 16.30
CA VAL A 51 -0.55 -12.18 15.87
C VAL A 51 -0.06 -12.59 14.48
N VAL A 52 0.74 -11.75 13.82
CA VAL A 52 1.32 -12.02 12.50
C VAL A 52 2.78 -12.43 12.65
N PHE A 53 3.06 -13.71 12.44
CA PHE A 53 4.42 -14.23 12.45
C PHE A 53 5.08 -14.00 11.09
N ALA A 54 6.12 -13.17 11.05
CA ALA A 54 6.98 -13.01 9.88
C ALA A 54 8.22 -13.90 10.01
N TYR A 55 8.58 -14.60 8.93
CA TYR A 55 9.75 -15.47 8.86
C TYR A 55 10.67 -15.02 7.73
N LEU A 56 11.97 -14.98 7.99
CA LEU A 56 12.99 -14.76 6.96
C LEU A 56 13.54 -16.12 6.51
N ARG A 57 13.74 -16.33 5.21
CA ARG A 57 14.51 -17.48 4.71
C ARG A 57 15.61 -16.97 3.79
N ALA A 58 16.86 -17.22 4.17
CA ALA A 58 18.02 -16.87 3.36
C ALA A 58 18.66 -18.16 2.83
N GLY A 59 18.49 -18.46 1.55
CA GLY A 59 19.00 -19.68 0.92
C GLY A 59 18.27 -20.96 1.34
N ASN A 60 19.00 -22.08 1.42
CA ASN A 60 18.45 -23.39 1.79
C ASN A 60 18.37 -23.60 3.31
N ASP A 61 19.04 -22.78 4.10
CA ASP A 61 19.04 -22.90 5.55
C ASP A 61 17.77 -22.28 6.18
N ALA A 62 17.21 -22.99 7.15
CA ALA A 62 16.02 -22.57 7.89
C ALA A 62 16.40 -21.61 9.02
N VAL A 63 16.61 -20.32 8.71
CA VAL A 63 16.74 -19.30 9.77
C VAL A 63 15.37 -18.69 10.08
N VAL A 64 14.56 -19.42 10.84
CA VAL A 64 13.27 -18.95 11.37
C VAL A 64 13.52 -17.97 12.51
N LYS A 65 13.82 -16.70 12.20
CA LYS A 65 13.81 -15.63 13.20
C LYS A 65 12.49 -14.88 13.09
N THR A 66 11.63 -15.01 14.10
CA THR A 66 10.45 -14.14 14.24
C THR A 66 10.94 -12.74 14.54
N ILE A 67 10.79 -11.82 13.59
CA ILE A 67 11.10 -10.40 13.82
C ILE A 67 9.90 -9.79 14.51
N GLN A 68 10.07 -9.39 15.77
CA GLN A 68 9.09 -8.54 16.46
C GLN A 68 9.13 -7.16 15.80
N PHE A 69 7.98 -6.71 15.29
CA PHE A 69 7.88 -5.40 14.65
C PHE A 69 7.69 -4.32 15.73
N GLU A 70 8.78 -3.74 16.21
CA GLU A 70 8.76 -2.50 16.98
C GLU A 70 8.56 -1.31 16.02
N GLY A 71 7.31 -1.02 15.71
CA GLY A 71 6.95 0.18 14.97
C GLY A 71 6.82 1.39 15.90
N PRO A 72 7.06 2.62 15.40
CA PRO A 72 6.96 3.86 16.17
C PRO A 72 5.50 4.27 16.48
N THR A 73 4.63 3.34 16.85
CA THR A 73 3.28 3.66 17.38
C THR A 73 3.35 3.93 18.88
N ASN A 74 4.36 4.69 19.33
CA ASN A 74 4.60 4.95 20.75
C ASN A 74 3.87 6.19 21.28
N ASN A 75 2.76 6.56 20.63
CA ASN A 75 1.85 7.59 21.12
C ASN A 75 0.51 6.90 21.38
N ASP A 76 -0.09 7.14 22.55
CA ASP A 76 -1.32 6.50 23.05
C ASP A 76 -2.52 6.51 22.08
N ILE A 77 -2.43 7.26 20.97
CA ILE A 77 -3.41 7.32 19.89
C ILE A 77 -2.72 7.17 18.53
N PRO A 78 -2.93 6.05 17.80
CA PRO A 78 -2.36 5.89 16.46
C PRO A 78 -3.00 6.86 15.46
N LEU A 79 -2.22 7.37 14.50
CA LEU A 79 -2.67 8.35 13.49
C LEU A 79 -3.94 7.91 12.73
N ILE A 80 -4.10 6.60 12.51
CA ILE A 80 -5.28 6.01 11.87
C ILE A 80 -6.60 6.31 12.59
N ARG A 81 -6.57 6.61 13.91
CA ARG A 81 -7.75 7.04 14.68
C ARG A 81 -8.12 8.50 14.43
N LEU A 82 -7.18 9.33 13.99
CA LEU A 82 -7.38 10.76 13.76
C LEU A 82 -7.57 11.09 12.27
N ALA A 83 -6.97 10.30 11.37
CA ALA A 83 -6.96 10.56 9.95
C ALA A 83 -7.14 9.30 9.10
N TRP A 84 -7.69 9.50 7.89
CA TRP A 84 -7.57 8.56 6.79
C TRP A 84 -6.24 8.82 6.06
N GLY A 85 -5.54 7.74 5.73
CA GLY A 85 -4.30 7.79 4.95
C GLY A 85 -4.43 7.00 3.66
N ARG A 86 -3.94 7.57 2.55
CA ARG A 86 -3.73 6.84 1.29
C ARG A 86 -2.36 7.19 0.73
N SER A 87 -1.73 6.22 0.09
CA SER A 87 -0.52 6.44 -0.70
C SER A 87 -0.78 6.11 -2.17
N GLY A 88 -0.08 6.81 -3.05
CA GLY A 88 -0.01 6.52 -4.47
C GLY A 88 1.44 6.53 -4.91
N ASP A 89 1.92 5.41 -5.43
CA ASP A 89 3.27 5.30 -5.96
C ASP A 89 3.30 5.65 -7.45
N LYS A 90 4.32 6.40 -7.87
CA LYS A 90 4.57 6.79 -9.26
C LYS A 90 6.07 6.70 -9.54
N GLY A 91 6.53 5.48 -9.79
CA GLY A 91 7.94 5.19 -10.07
C GLY A 91 8.80 5.50 -8.85
N ASP A 92 9.73 6.44 -8.98
CA ASP A 92 10.62 6.82 -7.87
C ASP A 92 10.02 7.89 -6.93
N THR A 93 8.75 8.27 -7.14
CA THR A 93 8.05 9.25 -6.31
C THR A 93 6.80 8.65 -5.71
N CYS A 94 6.53 9.01 -4.45
CA CYS A 94 5.32 8.58 -3.76
C CYS A 94 4.56 9.81 -3.27
N ASN A 95 3.24 9.73 -3.35
CA ASN A 95 2.32 10.74 -2.85
C ASN A 95 1.57 10.19 -1.64
N ILE A 96 1.56 10.92 -0.52
CA ILE A 96 0.88 10.53 0.71
C ILE A 96 -0.20 11.54 1.05
N GLY A 97 -1.46 11.11 0.92
CA GLY A 97 -2.63 11.90 1.30
C GLY A 97 -3.09 11.54 2.71
N ILE A 98 -3.21 12.55 3.58
CA ILE A 98 -3.74 12.44 4.94
C ILE A 98 -4.96 13.34 5.04
N ILE A 99 -6.13 12.77 5.34
CA ILE A 99 -7.40 13.50 5.49
C ILE A 99 -7.89 13.31 6.91
N SER A 100 -8.19 14.41 7.60
CA SER A 100 -8.72 14.38 8.96
C SER A 100 -10.08 13.66 9.04
N ARG A 101 -10.26 12.74 9.99
CA ARG A 101 -11.56 12.05 10.21
C ARG A 101 -12.65 12.99 10.70
N GLU A 102 -12.26 13.96 11.53
CA GLU A 102 -13.12 15.02 12.02
C GLU A 102 -12.44 16.37 11.83
N GLN A 103 -13.20 17.41 11.55
CA GLN A 103 -12.65 18.76 11.32
C GLN A 103 -11.83 19.28 12.51
N LYS A 104 -12.20 18.91 13.74
CA LYS A 104 -11.48 19.31 14.96
C LYS A 104 -10.04 18.82 15.04
N TYR A 105 -9.69 17.72 14.34
CA TYR A 105 -8.32 17.19 14.35
C TYR A 105 -7.42 17.87 13.30
N TYR A 106 -7.99 18.56 12.31
CA TYR A 106 -7.24 19.16 11.21
C TYR A 106 -6.17 20.17 11.68
N PRO A 107 -6.47 21.11 12.63
CA PRO A 107 -5.45 22.03 13.12
C PRO A 107 -4.27 21.32 13.80
N LEU A 108 -4.55 20.24 14.54
CA LEU A 108 -3.51 19.42 15.18
C LEU A 108 -2.65 18.73 14.12
N LEU A 109 -3.28 18.03 13.17
CA LEU A 109 -2.59 17.32 12.08
C LEU A 109 -1.74 18.27 11.24
N LYS A 110 -2.26 19.44 10.89
CA LYS A 110 -1.53 20.47 10.13
C LYS A 110 -0.31 21.00 10.90
N LYS A 111 -0.39 21.10 12.23
CA LYS A 111 0.72 21.53 13.08
C LYS A 111 1.80 20.45 13.21
N THR A 112 1.40 19.19 13.37
CA THR A 112 2.34 18.08 13.65
C THR A 112 2.93 17.48 12.38
N LEU A 113 2.13 17.31 11.32
CA LEU A 113 2.57 16.72 10.05
C LEU A 113 3.23 17.79 9.18
N THR A 114 4.47 18.12 9.52
CA THR A 114 5.32 19.01 8.72
C THR A 114 6.16 18.20 7.72
N GLU A 115 6.68 18.86 6.68
CA GLU A 115 7.59 18.23 5.73
C GLU A 115 8.80 17.59 6.42
N LYS A 116 9.33 18.25 7.46
CA LYS A 116 10.48 17.76 8.24
C LYS A 116 10.15 16.48 9.00
N GLU A 117 9.02 16.45 9.69
CA GLU A 117 8.59 15.27 10.46
C GLU A 117 8.28 14.08 9.54
N VAL A 118 7.59 14.32 8.43
CA VAL A 118 7.29 13.28 7.44
C VAL A 118 8.58 12.78 6.78
N LYS A 119 9.50 13.68 6.41
CA LYS A 119 10.82 13.32 5.88
C LYS A 119 11.63 12.49 6.87
N TYR A 120 11.67 12.92 8.14
CA TYR A 120 12.37 12.20 9.20
C TYR A 120 11.81 10.80 9.37
N TYR A 121 10.49 10.67 9.50
CA TYR A 121 9.82 9.36 9.61
C TYR A 121 10.11 8.47 8.40
N MET A 122 10.08 9.03 7.18
CA MET A 122 10.30 8.30 5.93
C MET A 122 11.77 8.19 5.54
N THR A 123 12.74 8.52 6.40
CA THR A 123 14.18 8.49 6.06
C THR A 123 14.65 7.13 5.56
N HIS A 124 14.03 6.06 6.04
CA HIS A 124 14.30 4.68 5.63
C HIS A 124 13.86 4.34 4.19
N LEU A 125 12.99 5.15 3.58
CA LEU A 125 12.45 4.95 2.22
C LEU A 125 12.74 6.14 1.29
N CYS A 126 12.43 7.35 1.73
CA CYS A 126 12.56 8.57 0.94
C CYS A 126 13.95 9.17 1.13
N LYS A 127 14.77 9.17 0.07
CA LYS A 127 16.05 9.89 0.02
C LYS A 127 15.90 11.32 -0.52
N GLY A 128 14.90 11.57 -1.37
CA GLY A 128 14.63 12.89 -1.98
C GLY A 128 13.92 13.89 -1.07
N ILE A 129 13.42 14.99 -1.63
CA ILE A 129 12.69 16.01 -0.87
C ILE A 129 11.25 15.57 -0.56
N VAL A 130 10.67 16.11 0.50
CA VAL A 130 9.23 16.00 0.83
C VAL A 130 8.64 17.40 0.71
N LYS A 131 7.49 17.53 0.03
CA LYS A 131 6.78 18.80 -0.14
C LYS A 131 5.36 18.66 0.37
N ARG A 132 4.86 19.62 1.14
CA ARG A 132 3.50 19.59 1.68
C ARG A 132 2.57 20.54 0.93
N TYR A 133 1.43 20.00 0.52
CA TYR A 133 0.31 20.74 -0.05
C TYR A 133 -0.89 20.65 0.90
N GLU A 134 -1.48 21.79 1.22
CA GLU A 134 -2.64 21.87 2.10
C GLU A 134 -3.94 21.91 1.30
N LEU A 135 -4.92 21.11 1.73
CA LEU A 135 -6.23 20.98 1.09
C LEU A 135 -7.31 21.30 2.13
N PRO A 136 -7.49 22.58 2.52
CA PRO A 136 -8.39 22.95 3.62
C PRO A 136 -9.85 22.59 3.35
N GLY A 137 -10.29 22.57 2.09
CA GLY A 137 -11.67 22.23 1.73
C GLY A 137 -12.09 20.81 2.13
N CYS A 138 -11.15 19.86 2.18
CA CYS A 138 -11.39 18.50 2.66
C CYS A 138 -10.67 18.18 3.97
N ASN A 139 -10.14 19.19 4.68
CA ASN A 139 -9.31 18.98 5.87
C ASN A 139 -8.12 18.02 5.62
N GLY A 140 -7.49 18.15 4.45
CA GLY A 140 -6.45 17.26 3.96
C GLY A 140 -5.05 17.89 3.89
N LEU A 141 -4.03 17.05 3.95
CA LEU A 141 -2.63 17.35 3.70
C LEU A 141 -2.09 16.32 2.71
N ASN A 142 -1.27 16.75 1.77
CA ASN A 142 -0.68 15.88 0.76
C ASN A 142 0.84 16.08 0.74
N PHE A 143 1.61 14.99 0.75
CA PHE A 143 3.07 14.97 0.86
C PHE A 143 3.72 14.25 -0.32
#